data_AF-A0A655FP33-F1
#
_entry.id   AF-A0A655FP33-F1
#
_cell.length_a   1.000
_cell.length_b   1.000
_cell.length_c   1.000
_cell.angle_alpha   90.00
_cell.angle_beta   90.00
_cell.angle_gamma   90.00
#
_symmetry.space_group_name_H-M   'P 1'
#
loop_
_entity.id
_entity.type
_entity.pdbx_description
1 polymer ?
#
loop_
_entity_poly.entity_id
_entity_poly.type
_entity_poly.pdbx_seq_one_letter_code
_entity_poly.pdbx_strand_id
1 'polypeptide(L)'
;MIALVDGMIHHQDIRRPLGQPRTIPAQRLDRVLRLMPKNPRLRARPRIKGLRLRATDLDWTIGTGPEVTGPGEALLMAMAGRPAAVSDLSGPGKPTLAGRLG
;
A
#
# COMPACT_ATOMS: atom_id res chain seq x y z
N MET A 1 -13.93 8.11 -7.05
CA MET A 1 -14.06 6.65 -6.95
C MET A 1 -13.68 6.21 -5.53
N ILE A 2 -14.50 6.60 -4.54
CA ILE A 2 -14.23 6.35 -3.11
C ILE A 2 -14.48 4.86 -2.80
N ALA A 3 -15.58 4.31 -3.30
CA ALA A 3 -16.01 2.93 -3.03
C ALA A 3 -14.98 1.84 -3.41
N LEU A 4 -14.23 1.99 -4.51
CA LEU A 4 -13.26 0.97 -4.93
C LEU A 4 -12.03 0.92 -4.00
N VAL A 5 -11.57 2.08 -3.54
CA VAL A 5 -10.43 2.18 -2.62
C VAL A 5 -10.85 1.66 -1.24
N ASP A 6 -11.98 2.16 -0.72
CA ASP A 6 -12.47 1.80 0.61
C ASP A 6 -12.83 0.31 0.69
N GLY A 7 -13.54 -0.23 -0.30
CA GLY A 7 -13.89 -1.65 -0.32
C GLY A 7 -12.67 -2.57 -0.39
N MET A 8 -11.62 -2.17 -1.10
CA MET A 8 -10.39 -2.95 -1.17
C MET A 8 -9.63 -2.96 0.17
N ILE A 9 -9.53 -1.78 0.80
CA ILE A 9 -8.86 -1.63 2.09
C ILE A 9 -9.64 -2.35 3.20
N HIS A 10 -10.93 -2.07 3.34
CA HIS A 10 -11.74 -2.61 4.44
C HIS A 10 -11.98 -4.11 4.31
N HIS A 11 -11.96 -4.67 3.10
CA HIS A 11 -11.96 -6.12 2.98
C HIS A 11 -10.67 -6.73 3.54
N GLN A 12 -9.52 -6.09 3.30
CA GLN A 12 -8.25 -6.55 3.86
C GLN A 12 -8.14 -6.30 5.37
N ASP A 13 -8.77 -5.23 5.90
CA ASP A 13 -8.88 -5.01 7.35
C ASP A 13 -9.54 -6.21 8.06
N ILE A 14 -10.48 -6.91 7.41
CA ILE A 14 -11.13 -8.12 7.95
C ILE A 14 -10.30 -9.38 7.68
N ARG A 15 -9.80 -9.54 6.45
CA ARG A 15 -9.20 -10.80 5.99
C ARG A 15 -7.82 -11.07 6.56
N ARG A 16 -6.98 -10.04 6.66
CA ARG A 16 -5.59 -10.17 7.14
C ARG A 16 -5.50 -10.73 8.56
N PRO A 17 -6.23 -10.21 9.57
CA PRO A 17 -6.17 -10.76 10.94
C PRO A 17 -6.74 -12.18 11.04
N LEU A 18 -7.60 -12.59 10.11
CA LEU A 18 -8.14 -13.95 10.04
C LEU A 18 -7.27 -14.91 9.22
N GLY A 19 -6.14 -14.46 8.69
CA GLY A 19 -5.28 -15.29 7.82
C GLY A 19 -5.97 -15.73 6.53
N GLN A 20 -6.93 -14.97 6.00
CA GLN A 20 -7.68 -15.32 4.80
C GLN A 20 -7.12 -14.62 3.55
N PRO A 21 -6.26 -15.26 2.75
CA PRO A 21 -5.65 -14.61 1.59
C PRO A 21 -6.69 -14.20 0.54
N ARG A 22 -6.40 -13.16 -0.24
CA ARG A 22 -7.23 -12.71 -1.37
C ARG A 22 -6.36 -12.38 -2.56
N THR A 23 -6.68 -12.97 -3.70
CA THR A 23 -6.16 -12.51 -4.99
C THR A 23 -7.01 -11.35 -5.49
N ILE A 24 -6.43 -10.14 -5.53
CA ILE A 24 -7.08 -8.97 -6.12
C ILE A 24 -6.76 -8.95 -7.62
N PRO A 25 -7.76 -8.83 -8.52
CA PRO A 25 -7.47 -8.71 -9.94
C PRO A 25 -6.51 -7.56 -10.23
N ALA A 26 -5.41 -7.84 -10.93
CA ALA A 26 -4.30 -6.92 -11.17
C ALA A 26 -4.74 -5.54 -11.67
N GLN A 27 -5.66 -5.51 -12.64
CA GLN A 27 -6.21 -4.29 -13.22
C GLN A 27 -6.92 -3.39 -12.19
N ARG A 28 -7.61 -3.99 -11.21
CA ARG A 28 -8.29 -3.25 -10.13
C ARG A 28 -7.28 -2.69 -9.14
N LEU A 29 -6.27 -3.49 -8.80
CA LEU A 29 -5.21 -3.07 -7.88
C LEU A 29 -4.37 -1.94 -8.47
N ASP A 30 -3.93 -2.07 -9.73
CA ASP A 30 -3.21 -1.04 -10.47
C ASP A 30 -4.00 0.29 -10.49
N ARG A 31 -5.30 0.24 -10.82
CA ARG A 31 -6.16 1.42 -10.82
C ARG A 31 -6.21 2.10 -9.45
N VAL A 32 -6.34 1.34 -8.37
CA VAL A 32 -6.37 1.87 -7.00
C VAL A 32 -5.00 2.46 -6.61
N LEU A 33 -3.92 1.76 -6.90
CA LEU A 33 -2.55 2.20 -6.61
C LEU A 33 -2.19 3.51 -7.32
N ARG A 34 -2.65 3.74 -8.55
CA ARG A 34 -2.42 5.02 -9.27
C ARG A 34 -3.17 6.20 -8.64
N LEU A 35 -4.28 5.95 -7.94
CA LEU A 35 -5.10 6.99 -7.29
C LEU A 35 -4.65 7.27 -5.86
N MET A 36 -4.16 6.25 -5.15
CA MET A 36 -3.85 6.30 -3.72
C MET A 36 -2.89 7.44 -3.31
N PRO A 37 -1.77 7.68 -4.02
CA PRO A 37 -0.81 8.75 -3.69
C PRO A 37 -1.38 10.16 -3.76
N LYS A 38 -2.54 10.38 -4.36
CA LYS A 38 -3.21 11.68 -4.44
C LYS A 38 -4.40 11.80 -3.50
N ASN A 39 -4.72 10.77 -2.72
CA ASN A 39 -5.89 10.76 -1.84
C ASN A 39 -5.62 11.54 -0.53
N PRO A 40 -6.24 12.72 -0.33
CA PRO A 40 -5.99 13.53 0.86
C PRO A 40 -6.63 12.94 2.12
N ARG A 41 -7.77 12.25 1.97
CA ARG A 41 -8.53 11.69 3.11
C ARG A 41 -7.76 10.59 3.82
N LEU A 42 -6.96 9.84 3.05
CA LEU A 42 -6.17 8.74 3.58
C LEU A 42 -4.74 9.15 3.95
N ARG A 43 -4.36 10.44 3.86
CA ARG A 43 -3.02 10.95 4.24
C ARG A 43 -1.85 10.11 3.66
N ALA A 44 -1.98 9.58 2.45
CA ALA A 44 -0.95 8.74 1.84
C ALA A 44 0.35 9.51 1.56
N ARG A 45 0.23 10.75 1.07
CA ARG A 45 1.39 11.58 0.67
C ARG A 45 2.42 11.76 1.79
N PRO A 46 2.06 12.23 3.00
CA PRO A 46 3.01 12.33 4.09
C PRO A 46 3.74 11.01 4.40
N ARG A 47 3.04 9.87 4.32
CA ARG A 47 3.61 8.55 4.63
C ARG A 47 4.65 8.09 3.62
N ILE A 48 4.46 8.39 2.34
CA ILE A 48 5.36 7.92 1.27
C ILE A 48 6.37 8.96 0.79
N LYS A 49 6.37 10.17 1.35
CA LYS A 49 7.27 11.25 0.93
C LYS A 49 8.74 10.81 1.00
N GLY A 50 9.48 10.96 -0.09
CA GLY A 50 10.91 10.61 -0.17
C GLY A 50 11.20 9.11 -0.14
N LEU A 51 10.21 8.27 -0.46
CA LEU A 51 10.38 6.83 -0.64
C LEU A 51 10.05 6.44 -2.09
N ARG A 52 10.71 5.40 -2.59
CA ARG A 52 10.35 4.74 -3.85
C ARG A 52 9.56 3.48 -3.53
N LEU A 53 8.28 3.45 -3.84
CA LEU A 53 7.45 2.26 -3.66
C LEU A 53 7.39 1.48 -4.97
N ARG A 54 7.62 0.17 -4.94
CA ARG A 54 7.58 -0.72 -6.12
C ARG A 54 6.78 -1.98 -5.81
N ALA A 55 5.75 -2.24 -6.61
CA ALA A 55 5.01 -3.50 -6.52
C ALA A 55 5.84 -4.65 -7.12
N THR A 56 5.78 -5.84 -6.50
CA THR A 56 6.46 -7.05 -7.01
C THR A 56 5.59 -7.86 -7.97
N ASP A 57 4.28 -7.65 -7.92
CA ASP A 57 3.24 -8.38 -8.66
C ASP A 57 2.57 -7.53 -9.76
N LEU A 58 3.02 -6.29 -9.94
CA LEU A 58 2.52 -5.33 -10.93
C LEU A 58 3.66 -4.48 -11.48
N ASP A 59 3.51 -4.02 -12.72
CA ASP A 59 4.35 -2.95 -13.28
C ASP A 59 3.90 -1.58 -12.74
N TRP A 60 4.13 -1.39 -11.44
CA TRP A 60 3.78 -0.17 -10.71
C TRP A 60 4.92 0.27 -9.81
N THR A 61 5.32 1.54 -9.96
CA THR A 61 6.30 2.19 -9.12
C THR A 61 5.93 3.65 -8.94
N ILE A 62 6.19 4.24 -7.77
CA ILE A 62 6.05 5.67 -7.54
C ILE A 62 7.14 6.20 -6.61
N GLY A 63 7.48 7.48 -6.80
CA GLY A 63 8.34 8.22 -5.90
C GLY A 63 9.82 7.94 -6.16
N THR A 64 10.65 8.51 -5.31
CA THR A 64 12.10 8.48 -5.38
C THR A 64 12.67 8.39 -3.96
N GLY A 65 13.87 7.82 -3.82
CA GLY A 65 14.51 7.57 -2.52
C GLY A 65 14.67 6.08 -2.20
N PRO A 66 14.90 5.72 -0.93
CA PRO A 66 15.04 4.33 -0.50
C PRO A 66 13.82 3.48 -0.90
N GLU A 67 14.09 2.29 -1.45
CA GLU A 67 13.04 1.42 -1.98
C GLU A 67 12.24 0.73 -0.87
N VAL A 68 10.92 0.72 -1.03
CA VAL A 68 9.98 -0.15 -0.33
C VAL A 68 9.32 -1.04 -1.38
N THR A 69 9.52 -2.34 -1.25
CA THR A 69 9.06 -3.34 -2.22
C THR A 69 8.19 -4.40 -1.55
N GLY A 70 7.22 -4.92 -2.29
CA GLY A 70 6.32 -5.99 -1.85
C GLY A 70 5.07 -6.09 -2.73
N PRO A 71 4.10 -6.95 -2.36
CA PRO A 71 2.83 -7.04 -3.08
C PRO A 71 2.13 -5.68 -3.16
N GLY A 72 1.49 -5.37 -4.29
CA GLY A 72 0.78 -4.10 -4.48
C GLY A 72 -0.31 -3.87 -3.43
N GLU A 73 -0.96 -4.94 -2.95
CA GLU A 73 -1.94 -4.86 -1.87
C GLU A 73 -1.31 -4.41 -0.55
N ALA A 74 -0.14 -4.95 -0.18
CA ALA A 74 0.56 -4.55 1.03
C ALA A 74 1.01 -3.09 0.97
N LEU A 75 1.48 -2.62 -0.20
CA LEU A 75 1.80 -1.21 -0.44
C LEU A 75 0.58 -0.31 -0.31
N LEU A 76 -0.58 -0.72 -0.85
CA LEU A 76 -1.84 0.00 -0.69
C LEU A 76 -2.22 0.12 0.79
N MET A 77 -2.20 -0.99 1.53
CA MET A 77 -2.56 -1.02 2.95
C MET A 77 -1.63 -0.15 3.79
N ALA A 78 -0.32 -0.21 3.56
CA ALA A 78 0.65 0.64 4.23
C ALA A 78 0.46 2.13 3.89
N MET A 79 0.25 2.48 2.61
CA MET A 79 -0.10 3.86 2.20
C MET A 79 -1.35 4.36 2.91
N ALA A 80 -2.32 3.48 3.10
CA ALA A 80 -3.57 3.79 3.77
C ALA A 80 -3.44 3.83 5.31
N GLY A 81 -2.27 3.55 5.88
CA GLY A 81 -2.03 3.70 7.31
C GLY A 81 -2.14 2.41 8.12
N ARG A 82 -2.12 1.23 7.49
CA ARG A 82 -2.33 -0.05 8.19
C ARG A 82 -0.99 -0.74 8.48
N PRO A 83 -0.51 -0.72 9.74
CA PRO A 83 0.84 -1.20 10.08
C PRO A 83 1.02 -2.71 9.88
N ALA A 84 -0.06 -3.50 9.99
CA ALA A 84 -0.02 -4.95 9.79
C ALA A 84 0.55 -5.34 8.42
N ALA A 85 0.36 -4.51 7.38
CA ALA A 85 0.86 -4.77 6.04
C ALA A 85 2.37 -4.54 5.86
N VAL A 86 3.04 -3.87 6.81
CA VAL A 86 4.50 -3.63 6.74
C VAL A 86 5.30 -4.92 6.85
N SER A 87 4.75 -5.95 7.51
CA SER A 87 5.39 -7.26 7.62
C SER A 87 5.68 -7.89 6.24
N ASP A 88 4.81 -7.65 5.25
CA ASP A 88 4.94 -8.12 3.86
C ASP A 88 5.86 -7.26 2.99
N LEU A 89 6.33 -6.11 3.52
CA LEU A 89 7.18 -5.18 2.79
C LEU A 89 8.65 -5.44 3.10
N SER A 90 9.50 -5.05 2.16
CA SER A 90 10.96 -5.19 2.22
C SER A 90 11.66 -3.96 1.64
N GLY A 91 12.98 -3.91 1.76
CA GLY A 91 13.81 -2.85 1.19
C GLY A 91 14.23 -1.76 2.20
N PRO A 92 15.22 -0.94 1.84
CA PRO A 92 15.84 0.02 2.74
C PRO A 92 14.90 1.14 3.21
N GLY A 93 13.81 1.41 2.50
CA GLY A 93 12.79 2.37 2.91
C GLY A 93 11.77 1.84 3.92
N LYS A 94 11.73 0.50 4.16
CA LYS A 94 10.72 -0.14 5.03
C LYS A 94 10.72 0.45 6.45
N PRO A 95 11.87 0.63 7.14
CA PRO A 95 11.87 1.19 8.50
C PRO A 95 11.31 2.61 8.55
N THR A 96 11.63 3.44 7.56
CA THR A 96 11.11 4.81 7.44
C THR A 96 9.59 4.81 7.23
N LEU A 97 9.06 3.94 6.36
CA LEU A 97 7.62 3.82 6.18
C LEU A 97 6.94 3.36 7.46
N ALA A 98 7.48 2.32 8.12
CA ALA A 98 6.95 1.80 9.37
C ALA A 98 6.85 2.87 10.47
N GLY A 99 7.91 3.68 10.64
CA GLY A 99 7.94 4.77 11.61
C GLY A 99 6.94 5.90 11.34
N ARG A 100 6.32 5.95 10.16
CA ARG A 100 5.25 6.92 9.82
C ARG A 100 3.83 6.37 10.02
N LEU A 101 3.71 5.10 10.39
CA LEU A 101 2.43 4.44 10.67
C LEU A 101 2.09 4.38 12.17
N GLY A 102 3.01 4.83 13.03
CA GLY A 102 2.82 5.10 14.46
C GLY A 102 2.33 6.51 14.68
#